data_AF-A0A0P9RW02-F1
#
_entry.id   AF-A0A0P9RW02-F1
#
_cell.length_a   1.000
_cell.length_b   1.000
_cell.length_c   1.000
_cell.angle_alpha   90.00
_cell.angle_beta   90.00
_cell.angle_gamma   90.00
#
_symmetry.space_group_name_H-M   'P 1'
#
loop_
_entity.id
_entity.type
_entity.pdbx_description
1 polymer ?
#
loop_
_entity_poly.entity_id
_entity_poly.type
_entity_poly.pdbx_seq_one_letter_code
_entity_poly.pdbx_strand_id
1 'polypeptide(L)'
;MIMQVEKSWVLDTKWKRLDSEMGSKNYGLSQADFYQLFAYGQKYLGGQGDLVLIYPKRASFMEALPVFEFSEGLRLWVVPFDFETRLLSRNGGA
;
A
#
# COMPACT_ATOMS: atom_id res chain seq x y z
N MET A 1 20.65 -11.89 22.70
CA MET A 1 19.96 -12.57 21.59
C MET A 1 19.30 -11.48 20.77
N ILE A 2 19.84 -11.14 19.61
CA ILE A 2 19.26 -10.08 18.76
C ILE A 2 18.16 -10.77 17.95
N MET A 3 16.91 -10.60 18.35
CA MET A 3 15.77 -11.07 17.55
C MET A 3 15.65 -10.13 16.36
N GLN A 4 16.27 -10.51 15.26
CA GLN A 4 16.01 -9.89 13.97
C GLN A 4 14.61 -10.35 13.57
N VAL A 5 13.59 -9.59 13.97
CA VAL A 5 12.20 -9.85 13.55
C VAL A 5 12.22 -9.77 12.03
N GLU A 6 12.04 -10.90 11.37
CA GLU A 6 11.95 -10.94 9.91
C GLU A 6 10.79 -10.05 9.49
N LYS A 7 11.10 -9.01 8.74
CA LYS A 7 10.10 -8.04 8.30
C LYS A 7 9.36 -8.65 7.10
N SER A 8 8.17 -9.19 7.35
CA SER A 8 7.32 -9.81 6.32
C SER A 8 6.40 -8.79 5.65
N TRP A 9 6.33 -8.85 4.32
CA TRP A 9 5.55 -7.90 3.50
C TRP A 9 4.60 -8.69 2.60
N VAL A 10 3.40 -8.17 2.38
CA VAL A 10 2.49 -8.67 1.33
C VAL A 10 2.32 -7.58 0.29
N LEU A 11 2.60 -7.90 -0.96
CA LEU A 11 2.48 -6.98 -2.09
C LEU A 11 1.33 -7.45 -2.98
N ASP A 12 0.40 -6.55 -3.28
CA ASP A 12 -0.70 -6.78 -4.23
C ASP A 12 -0.67 -5.72 -5.33
N THR A 13 -0.70 -6.14 -6.59
CA THR A 13 -0.68 -5.24 -7.74
C THR A 13 -2.07 -5.12 -8.33
N LYS A 14 -2.54 -3.89 -8.56
CA LYS A 14 -3.84 -3.64 -9.18
C LYS A 14 -3.67 -2.88 -10.49
N TRP A 15 -4.27 -3.38 -11.56
CA TRP A 15 -4.42 -2.63 -12.81
C TRP A 15 -5.72 -1.82 -12.79
N LYS A 16 -5.76 -0.75 -11.98
CA LYS A 16 -6.90 0.19 -11.93
C LYS A 16 -6.39 1.62 -11.96
N ARG A 17 -7.26 2.52 -12.40
CA ARG A 17 -7.02 3.97 -12.44
C ARG A 17 -7.32 4.57 -11.07
N LEU A 18 -6.28 4.74 -10.26
CA LEU A 18 -6.40 5.46 -9.00
C LEU A 18 -6.54 6.96 -9.27
N ASP A 19 -7.40 7.61 -8.50
CA ASP A 19 -7.63 9.05 -8.57
C ASP A 19 -7.38 9.66 -7.19
N SER A 20 -6.16 10.17 -7.00
CA SER A 20 -5.75 10.79 -5.76
C SER A 20 -6.20 12.25 -5.64
N GLU A 21 -7.05 12.75 -6.56
CA GLU A 21 -7.59 14.10 -6.44
C GLU A 21 -8.32 14.28 -5.10
N MET A 22 -7.98 15.39 -4.45
CA MET A 22 -8.33 15.72 -3.06
C MET A 22 -9.84 15.98 -2.97
N GLY A 23 -10.63 14.93 -2.79
CA GLY A 23 -12.09 15.01 -2.75
C GLY A 23 -12.81 13.67 -2.91
N SER A 24 -12.14 12.65 -3.48
CA SER A 24 -12.69 11.30 -3.51
C SER A 24 -12.51 10.63 -2.14
N LYS A 25 -13.59 10.02 -1.61
CA LYS A 25 -13.52 9.23 -0.38
C LYS A 25 -12.42 8.16 -0.55
N ASN A 26 -11.45 8.11 0.36
CA ASN A 26 -10.32 7.17 0.36
C ASN A 26 -9.46 7.18 -0.93
N TYR A 27 -9.30 8.32 -1.61
CA TYR A 27 -8.43 8.45 -2.81
C TYR A 27 -8.83 7.51 -3.97
N GLY A 28 -10.13 7.19 -4.08
CA GLY A 28 -10.65 6.28 -5.11
C GLY A 28 -10.37 4.80 -4.85
N LEU A 29 -9.84 4.44 -3.68
CA LEU A 29 -9.66 3.05 -3.28
C LEU A 29 -11.00 2.44 -2.85
N SER A 30 -11.29 1.22 -3.34
CA SER A 30 -12.53 0.54 -2.98
C SER A 30 -12.43 -0.07 -1.58
N GLN A 31 -13.53 -0.03 -0.82
CA GLN A 31 -13.61 -0.70 0.49
C GLN A 31 -13.34 -2.22 0.38
N ALA A 32 -13.70 -2.83 -0.74
CA ALA A 32 -13.41 -4.24 -1.01
C ALA A 32 -11.90 -4.52 -1.09
N ASP A 33 -11.13 -3.64 -1.75
CA ASP A 33 -9.67 -3.77 -1.83
C ASP A 33 -9.04 -3.64 -0.42
N PHE A 34 -9.54 -2.71 0.41
CA PHE A 34 -9.11 -2.56 1.81
C PHE A 34 -9.38 -3.84 2.62
N TYR A 35 -10.59 -4.39 2.52
CA TYR A 35 -10.96 -5.59 3.27
C TYR A 35 -10.15 -6.81 2.85
N GLN A 36 -9.90 -6.98 1.55
CA GLN A 36 -9.05 -8.05 1.02
C GLN A 36 -7.63 -7.96 1.59
N LEU A 37 -7.05 -6.76 1.62
CA LEU A 37 -5.70 -6.54 2.16
C LEU A 37 -5.65 -6.74 3.67
N PHE A 38 -6.67 -6.30 4.40
CA PHE A 38 -6.79 -6.57 5.82
C PHE A 38 -6.80 -8.09 6.11
N ALA A 39 -7.59 -8.86 5.36
CA ALA A 39 -7.64 -10.31 5.48
C ALA A 39 -6.27 -10.96 5.18
N TYR A 40 -5.52 -10.43 4.20
CA TYR A 40 -4.15 -10.88 3.93
C TYR A 40 -3.19 -10.57 5.08
N GLY A 41 -3.28 -9.38 5.67
CA GLY A 41 -2.47 -9.01 6.83
C GLY A 41 -2.72 -9.91 8.03
N GLN A 42 -3.98 -10.23 8.30
CA GLN A 42 -4.33 -11.18 9.36
C GLN A 42 -3.81 -12.60 9.05
N LYS A 43 -4.04 -13.09 7.83
CA LYS A 43 -3.72 -14.47 7.45
C LYS A 43 -2.23 -14.74 7.32
N TYR A 44 -1.48 -13.83 6.71
CA TYR A 44 -0.08 -14.07 6.32
C TYR A 44 0.93 -13.32 7.19
N LEU A 45 0.52 -12.25 7.87
CA LEU A 45 1.40 -11.44 8.71
C LEU A 45 1.02 -11.52 10.21
N GLY A 46 0.05 -12.35 10.58
CA GLY A 46 -0.39 -12.47 11.98
C GLY A 46 -0.90 -11.14 12.56
N GLY A 47 -1.42 -10.25 11.70
CA GLY A 47 -1.88 -8.92 12.10
C GLY A 47 -0.78 -7.91 12.39
N GLN A 48 0.49 -8.18 12.02
CA GLN A 48 1.62 -7.26 12.20
C GLN A 48 2.54 -7.25 10.97
N GLY A 49 2.79 -6.09 10.38
CA GLY A 49 3.70 -5.93 9.25
C GLY A 49 3.23 -4.88 8.24
N ASP A 50 3.80 -4.97 7.04
CA ASP A 50 3.52 -4.02 5.97
C ASP A 50 2.83 -4.70 4.78
N LEU A 51 1.66 -4.17 4.43
CA LEU A 51 0.95 -4.45 3.18
C LEU A 51 1.32 -3.36 2.18
N VAL A 52 1.52 -3.72 0.92
CA VAL A 52 1.82 -2.76 -0.15
C VAL A 52 0.86 -2.99 -1.30
N LEU A 53 0.12 -1.95 -1.66
CA LEU A 53 -0.79 -1.93 -2.79
C LEU A 53 -0.18 -1.08 -3.90
N ILE A 54 0.10 -1.72 -5.04
CA ILE A 54 0.83 -1.13 -6.14
C ILE A 54 -0.15 -0.81 -7.28
N TYR A 55 -0.14 0.44 -7.75
CA TYR A 55 -0.89 0.87 -8.93
C TYR A 55 0.04 1.44 -10.00
N PRO A 56 -0.33 1.40 -11.29
CA PRO A 56 0.33 2.17 -12.33
C PRO A 56 0.42 3.66 -11.97
N LYS A 57 1.61 4.24 -12.06
CA LYS A 57 1.83 5.69 -11.97
C LYS A 57 1.09 6.38 -13.11
N ARG A 58 0.43 7.49 -12.81
CA ARG A 58 -0.30 8.32 -13.78
C ARG A 58 -0.43 9.75 -13.28
N ALA A 59 -0.95 10.65 -14.13
CA ALA A 59 -1.09 12.07 -13.78
C ALA A 59 -1.86 12.32 -12.47
N SER A 60 -2.91 11.53 -12.22
CA SER A 60 -3.74 11.60 -11.01
C SER A 60 -3.25 10.71 -9.86
N PHE A 61 -2.05 10.12 -9.95
CA PHE A 61 -1.41 9.32 -8.90
C PHE A 61 0.10 9.21 -9.18
N MET A 62 0.82 10.28 -8.85
CA MET A 62 2.26 10.38 -9.12
C MET A 62 3.13 9.96 -7.94
N GLU A 63 2.60 10.08 -6.73
CA GLU A 63 3.30 9.87 -5.46
C GLU A 63 2.54 8.90 -4.58
N ALA A 64 3.21 8.31 -3.60
CA ALA A 64 2.55 7.42 -2.66
C ALA A 64 1.47 8.16 -1.86
N LEU A 65 0.40 7.47 -1.50
CA LEU A 65 -0.57 8.03 -0.55
C LEU A 65 0.01 8.01 0.88
N PRO A 66 -0.58 8.78 1.82
CA PRO A 66 -0.32 8.59 3.24
C PRO A 66 -0.51 7.12 3.65
N VAL A 67 0.30 6.66 4.60
CA VAL A 67 0.21 5.29 5.13
C VAL A 67 -1.13 5.12 5.85
N PHE A 68 -1.82 4.03 5.58
CA PHE A 68 -3.05 3.66 6.28
C PHE A 68 -2.70 2.68 7.40
N GLU A 69 -3.17 2.94 8.61
CA GLU A 69 -3.06 2.00 9.72
C GLU A 69 -4.36 1.20 9.83
N PHE A 70 -4.27 -0.12 9.72
CA PHE A 70 -5.41 -1.02 9.93
C PHE A 70 -5.58 -1.39 11.40
N SER A 71 -4.46 -1.55 12.10
CA SER A 71 -4.37 -1.80 13.54
C SER A 71 -2.97 -1.43 14.01
N GLU A 72 -2.75 -1.46 15.33
CA GLU A 72 -1.40 -1.34 15.89
C GLU A 72 -0.48 -2.38 15.26
N GLY A 73 0.54 -1.92 14.54
CA GLY A 73 1.52 -2.78 13.87
C GLY A 73 1.16 -3.29 12.47
N LEU A 74 -0.06 -3.07 11.93
CA LEU A 74 -0.43 -3.46 10.56
C LEU A 74 -0.71 -2.24 9.70
N ARG A 75 0.17 -2.01 8.71
CA ARG A 75 0.15 -0.82 7.87
C ARG A 75 -0.07 -1.17 6.41
N LEU A 76 -0.74 -0.30 5.68
CA LEU A 76 -0.92 -0.35 4.24
C LEU A 76 -0.26 0.84 3.57
N TRP A 77 0.69 0.54 2.68
CA TRP A 77 1.33 1.47 1.77
C TRP A 77 0.63 1.41 0.41
N VAL A 78 0.29 2.56 -0.17
CA VAL A 78 -0.25 2.63 -1.53
C VAL A 78 0.72 3.40 -2.39
N VAL A 79 1.36 2.71 -3.34
CA VAL A 79 2.52 3.24 -4.06
C VAL A 79 2.33 3.17 -5.58
N PRO A 80 2.78 4.19 -6.34
CA PRO A 80 2.79 4.13 -7.78
C PRO A 80 4.02 3.37 -8.31
N PHE A 81 3.80 2.55 -9.33
CA PHE A 81 4.83 1.92 -10.15
C PHE A 81 4.95 2.64 -11.49
N ASP A 82 6.13 3.16 -11.78
CA ASP A 82 6.43 3.86 -13.02
C ASP A 82 6.93 2.86 -14.07
N PHE A 83 6.18 2.70 -15.17
CA PHE A 83 6.54 1.75 -16.24
C PHE A 83 7.70 2.20 -17.11
N GLU A 84 7.98 3.51 -17.17
CA GLU A 84 9.08 4.07 -17.98
C GLU A 84 10.41 3.87 -17.25
N THR A 85 10.44 4.23 -15.97
CA THR A 85 11.64 4.11 -15.15
C THR A 85 11.80 2.73 -14.48
N ARG A 86 10.72 1.93 -14.45
CA ARG A 86 10.62 0.62 -13.75
C ARG A 86 10.87 0.72 -12.25
N LEU A 87 10.50 1.85 -11.64
CA LEU A 87 10.71 2.13 -10.23
C LEU A 87 9.39 2.20 -9.47
N LEU A 88 9.43 1.77 -8.21
CA LEU A 88 8.38 2.04 -7.22
C LEU A 88 8.73 3.33 -6.48
N SER A 89 7.82 4.30 -6.47
CA SER A 89 8.01 5.52 -5.69
C SER A 89 7.35 5.37 -4.33
N ARG A 90 8.13 5.54 -3.27
CA ARG A 90 7.62 5.70 -1.89
C ARG A 90 7.95 7.12 -1.45
N ASN A 91 7.00 7.81 -0.83
CA ASN A 91 7.30 9.10 -0.23
C ASN A 91 8.30 8.88 0.91
N GLY A 92 9.43 9.59 0.84
CA GLY A 92 10.51 9.49 1.82
C GLY A 92 9.99 9.73 3.23
N GLY A 93 10.06 8.69 4.05
CA GLY A 93 9.83 8.75 5.48
C GLY A 93 10.85 7.79 6.09
N ALA A 94 11.71 8.39 6.93
CA ALA A 94 12.89 7.82 7.60
C ALA A 94 12.66 6.43 8.21
#